data_AF-A0A925NC68-F1
#
_entry.id   AF-A0A925NC68-F1
#
_cell.length_a   1.000
_cell.length_b   1.000
_cell.length_c   1.000
_cell.angle_alpha   90.00
_cell.angle_beta   90.00
_cell.angle_gamma   90.00
#
_symmetry.space_group_name_H-M   'P 1'
#
loop_
_entity.id
_entity.type
_entity.pdbx_description
1 polymer ?
#
loop_
_entity_poly.entity_id
_entity_poly.type
_entity_poly.pdbx_seq_one_letter_code
_entity_poly.pdbx_strand_id
1 'polypeptide(L)'
;MLMLAACAMPATAAALAQGGAAKASKVSKTSAGLSGASARPTGKAPSVRRAAAGAGLKLRKRKFVMASIVPAKPSFGQLYGLHATEDALELKSSVALVVDQDTDEVLFSKNSGAVLPIASITKLMTALVVTEAGQSLDEMLTVSQDDVSATAGSSSRLRPGTQLSRGEMLHLALMSS
;
A
#
# COMPACT_ATOMS: atom_id res chain seq x y z
N MET A 1 -56.84 -0.85 20.14
CA MET A 1 -55.92 -0.34 21.17
C MET A 1 -54.60 -0.05 20.48
N LEU A 2 -54.46 1.15 19.90
CA LEU A 2 -53.80 2.35 20.47
C LEU A 2 -52.33 2.38 19.98
N MET A 3 -52.04 2.93 18.79
CA MET A 3 -51.66 4.33 18.49
C MET A 3 -50.42 4.86 19.25
N LEU A 4 -49.33 5.16 18.52
CA LEU A 4 -48.59 6.45 18.52
C LEU A 4 -47.36 6.35 17.58
N ALA A 5 -47.35 7.09 16.45
CA ALA A 5 -46.68 8.41 16.22
C ALA A 5 -45.19 8.26 15.82
N ALA A 6 -44.79 8.47 14.56
CA ALA A 6 -44.72 9.73 13.79
C ALA A 6 -43.93 10.85 14.49
N CYS A 7 -42.70 11.10 14.04
CA CYS A 7 -42.12 12.45 14.08
C CYS A 7 -41.02 12.59 13.01
N ALA A 8 -41.10 13.70 12.28
CA ALA A 8 -40.28 14.06 11.13
C ALA A 8 -39.58 15.41 11.39
N MET A 9 -38.30 15.53 10.99
CA MET A 9 -37.57 16.76 10.56
C MET A 9 -37.41 17.91 11.62
N PRO A 10 -36.56 18.97 11.45
CA PRO A 10 -35.94 19.49 10.22
C PRO A 10 -34.46 20.00 10.33
N ALA A 11 -34.03 20.59 9.20
CA ALA A 11 -32.77 21.21 8.75
C ALA A 11 -32.10 22.33 9.57
N THR A 12 -30.79 22.57 9.33
CA THR A 12 -30.09 23.88 9.28
C THR A 12 -28.60 23.64 8.86
N ALA A 13 -28.15 23.97 7.64
CA ALA A 13 -27.69 25.28 7.12
C ALA A 13 -26.36 25.80 7.71
N ALA A 14 -25.29 25.89 6.90
CA ALA A 14 -24.37 27.04 6.82
C ALA A 14 -23.23 26.80 5.80
N ALA A 15 -23.19 27.65 4.78
CA ALA A 15 -22.12 27.80 3.81
C ALA A 15 -20.98 28.67 4.35
N LEU A 16 -19.76 28.53 3.80
CA LEU A 16 -18.83 29.65 3.60
C LEU A 16 -17.81 29.33 2.50
N ALA A 17 -17.76 30.23 1.54
CA ALA A 17 -16.91 30.25 0.36
C ALA A 17 -15.53 30.89 0.65
N GLN A 18 -14.57 30.65 -0.28
CA GLN A 18 -13.48 31.53 -0.77
C GLN A 18 -12.48 30.60 -1.51
N GLY A 19 -11.90 30.87 -2.68
CA GLY A 19 -11.83 32.04 -3.56
C GLY A 19 -10.47 32.02 -4.27
N GLY A 20 -10.46 32.06 -5.61
CA GLY A 20 -9.40 32.66 -6.45
C GLY A 20 -8.11 31.89 -6.75
N ALA A 21 -7.85 31.60 -8.03
CA ALA A 21 -6.91 32.38 -8.86
C ALA A 21 -6.52 31.62 -10.14
N ALA A 22 -6.82 32.24 -11.27
CA ALA A 22 -6.34 31.87 -12.59
C ALA A 22 -4.84 32.14 -12.76
N LYS A 23 -4.13 31.29 -13.52
CA LYS A 23 -3.10 31.76 -14.45
C LYS A 23 -2.77 30.74 -15.53
N ALA A 24 -2.51 31.28 -16.70
CA ALA A 24 -2.42 30.63 -17.99
C ALA A 24 -1.01 30.15 -18.35
N SER A 25 -1.00 29.27 -19.36
CA SER A 25 -0.16 29.34 -20.57
C SER A 25 1.25 28.70 -20.62
N LYS A 26 1.50 28.21 -21.84
CA LYS A 26 2.74 27.82 -22.55
C LYS A 26 3.30 26.41 -22.30
N VAL A 27 3.21 25.45 -23.24
CA VAL A 27 3.61 25.36 -24.67
C VAL A 27 5.10 25.03 -24.87
N SER A 28 5.29 23.85 -25.50
CA SER A 28 6.33 23.43 -26.46
C SER A 28 7.78 23.17 -26.01
N LYS A 29 8.27 21.97 -26.35
CA LYS A 29 9.23 21.66 -27.45
C LYS A 29 9.82 20.24 -27.21
N THR A 30 9.51 19.22 -28.03
CA THR A 30 10.25 18.79 -29.26
C THR A 30 11.77 18.74 -29.04
N SER A 31 12.44 17.59 -29.02
CA SER A 31 12.89 16.76 -30.17
C SER A 31 13.78 15.63 -29.56
N ALA A 32 13.65 14.34 -29.87
CA ALA A 32 13.89 13.61 -31.12
C ALA A 32 15.36 13.57 -31.59
N GLY A 33 15.93 12.35 -31.67
CA GLY A 33 17.11 11.99 -32.47
C GLY A 33 18.25 11.35 -31.65
N LEU A 34 18.45 10.01 -31.69
CA LEU A 34 19.33 9.26 -32.65
C LEU A 34 20.82 9.61 -32.42
N SER A 35 21.80 8.74 -32.19
CA SER A 35 22.19 7.40 -32.70
C SER A 35 23.46 7.01 -31.89
N GLY A 36 23.81 5.76 -31.56
CA GLY A 36 24.24 4.69 -32.47
C GLY A 36 25.77 4.51 -32.48
N ALA A 37 26.23 3.28 -32.13
CA ALA A 37 27.53 2.62 -32.39
C ALA A 37 28.82 3.22 -31.74
N SER A 38 29.51 2.51 -30.83
CA SER A 38 30.37 1.33 -31.01
C SER A 38 31.63 1.60 -31.84
N ALA A 39 32.77 1.82 -31.17
CA ALA A 39 34.10 1.57 -31.71
C ALA A 39 35.12 1.31 -30.58
N ARG A 40 35.69 0.11 -30.62
CA ARG A 40 36.81 -0.39 -29.81
C ARG A 40 38.12 0.16 -30.36
N PRO A 41 39.12 0.52 -29.51
CA PRO A 41 40.50 0.43 -29.93
C PRO A 41 41.32 -0.53 -29.06
N THR A 42 42.16 -1.27 -29.76
CA THR A 42 43.12 -2.27 -29.31
C THR A 42 44.42 -1.64 -28.82
N GLY A 43 44.94 -2.17 -27.71
CA GLY A 43 46.36 -2.43 -27.39
C GLY A 43 47.45 -1.42 -27.75
N LYS A 44 48.09 -0.85 -26.72
CA LYS A 44 49.56 -0.65 -26.67
C LYS A 44 50.07 -0.60 -25.22
N ALA A 45 51.18 -1.28 -24.99
CA ALA A 45 51.83 -1.60 -23.71
C ALA A 45 52.46 -0.35 -23.00
N PRO A 46 52.76 -0.45 -21.69
CA PRO A 46 52.96 0.71 -20.82
C PRO A 46 54.42 1.20 -20.78
N SER A 47 54.63 2.51 -20.88
CA SER A 47 55.92 3.14 -20.59
C SER A 47 55.99 3.56 -19.12
N VAL A 48 56.87 2.92 -18.36
CA VAL A 48 57.21 3.27 -16.98
C VAL A 48 57.86 4.66 -16.96
N ARG A 49 57.22 5.63 -16.31
CA ARG A 49 57.85 6.88 -15.90
C ARG A 49 57.76 7.00 -14.38
N ARG A 50 58.92 6.91 -13.73
CA ARG A 50 59.12 7.25 -12.32
C ARG A 50 58.97 8.77 -12.17
N ALA A 51 58.17 9.21 -11.21
CA ALA A 51 58.24 10.56 -10.66
C ALA A 51 58.13 10.46 -9.14
N ALA A 52 59.14 11.03 -8.48
CA ALA A 52 59.31 11.03 -7.05
C ALA A 52 58.43 12.08 -6.35
N ALA A 53 58.11 11.77 -5.10
CA ALA A 53 57.92 12.64 -3.94
C ALA A 53 57.00 13.88 -4.05
N GLY A 54 56.00 13.90 -3.17
CA GLY A 54 55.56 15.14 -2.53
C GLY A 54 54.12 15.57 -2.81
N ALA A 55 53.15 14.92 -2.19
CA ALA A 55 51.87 15.56 -1.88
C ALA A 55 51.23 14.83 -0.70
N GLY A 56 51.26 15.45 0.49
CA GLY A 56 50.62 14.91 1.67
C GLY A 56 49.14 14.65 1.42
N LEU A 57 48.70 13.40 1.57
CA LEU A 57 47.28 13.08 1.62
C LEU A 57 46.69 13.75 2.86
N LYS A 58 46.04 14.90 2.68
CA LYS A 58 45.19 15.48 3.72
C LYS A 58 44.04 14.51 3.96
N LEU A 59 44.15 13.72 5.02
CA LEU A 59 43.09 12.84 5.50
C LEU A 59 41.89 13.74 5.87
N ARG A 60 40.93 13.84 4.94
CA ARG A 60 39.66 14.53 5.19
C ARG A 60 38.97 13.76 6.31
N LYS A 61 39.02 14.30 7.54
CA LYS A 61 38.23 13.81 8.68
C LYS A 61 36.76 13.88 8.27
N ARG A 62 36.21 12.75 7.86
CA ARG A 62 34.77 12.59 7.65
C ARG A 62 34.13 12.78 9.02
N LYS A 63 33.39 13.87 9.20
CA LYS A 63 32.50 14.03 10.34
C LYS A 63 31.44 12.94 10.23
N PHE A 64 31.53 11.93 11.08
CA PHE A 64 30.47 10.95 11.24
C PHE A 64 29.26 11.71 11.80
N VAL A 65 28.24 11.91 10.98
CA VAL A 65 26.95 12.40 11.45
C VAL A 65 26.33 11.23 12.19
N MET A 66 26.25 11.33 13.52
CA MET A 66 25.50 10.38 14.33
C MET A 66 24.03 10.52 13.94
N ALA A 67 23.53 9.58 13.15
CA ALA A 67 22.10 9.46 12.93
C ALA A 67 21.46 9.10 14.27
N SER A 68 20.47 9.89 14.70
CA SER A 68 19.65 9.54 15.86
C SER A 68 18.95 8.22 15.58
N ILE A 69 19.22 7.21 16.39
CA ILE A 69 18.51 5.93 16.34
C ILE A 69 17.10 6.22 16.87
N VAL A 70 16.15 6.43 15.95
CA VAL A 70 14.74 6.50 16.30
C VAL A 70 14.28 5.06 16.62
N PRO A 71 13.69 4.81 17.80
CA PRO A 71 13.26 3.47 18.16
C PRO A 71 12.20 2.99 17.16
N ALA A 72 12.33 1.73 16.72
CA ALA A 72 11.33 1.10 15.87
C ALA A 72 9.99 1.09 16.59
N LYS A 73 8.92 1.54 15.91
CA LYS A 73 7.57 1.43 16.44
C LYS A 73 7.25 -0.07 16.63
N PRO A 74 6.79 -0.50 17.81
CA PRO A 74 6.46 -1.90 18.04
C PRO A 74 5.30 -2.32 17.12
N SER A 75 5.35 -3.57 16.64
CA SER A 75 4.23 -4.16 15.90
C SER A 75 3.03 -4.37 16.84
N PHE A 76 1.83 -4.55 16.27
CA PHE A 76 0.66 -4.90 17.07
C PHE A 76 0.93 -6.16 17.89
N GLY A 77 1.47 -7.23 17.31
CA GLY A 77 1.76 -8.46 18.06
C GLY A 77 2.78 -8.27 19.20
N GLN A 78 3.74 -7.36 19.06
CA GLN A 78 4.66 -7.00 20.15
C GLN A 78 3.93 -6.27 21.29
N LEU A 79 3.01 -5.34 20.94
CA LEU A 79 2.20 -4.62 21.91
C LEU A 79 1.25 -5.55 22.68
N TYR A 80 0.72 -6.58 22.01
CA TYR A 80 -0.16 -7.59 22.61
C TYR A 80 0.61 -8.75 23.28
N GLY A 81 1.95 -8.71 23.33
CA GLY A 81 2.75 -9.73 24.03
C GLY A 81 2.77 -11.11 23.35
N LEU A 82 2.39 -11.20 22.07
CA LEU A 82 2.20 -12.47 21.35
C LEU A 82 3.50 -13.17 20.93
N HIS A 83 4.66 -12.62 21.26
CA HIS A 83 5.97 -13.19 20.96
C HIS A 83 6.54 -14.05 22.10
N ALA A 84 5.85 -14.14 23.24
CA ALA A 84 6.29 -14.94 24.39
C ALA A 84 5.88 -16.43 24.29
N THR A 85 5.10 -16.80 23.28
CA THR A 85 4.63 -18.17 23.06
C THR A 85 5.73 -19.00 22.38
N GLU A 86 6.00 -20.20 22.90
CA GLU A 86 6.91 -21.17 22.28
C GLU A 86 6.47 -21.48 20.85
N ASP A 87 7.42 -21.40 19.90
CA ASP A 87 7.16 -21.58 18.47
C ASP A 87 8.21 -22.51 17.84
N ALA A 88 7.80 -23.76 17.59
CA ALA A 88 8.66 -24.78 16.99
C ALA A 88 9.11 -24.45 15.56
N LEU A 89 8.39 -23.57 14.84
CA LEU A 89 8.68 -23.19 13.46
C LEU A 89 9.43 -21.84 13.35
N GLU A 90 9.75 -21.21 14.49
CA GLU A 90 10.45 -19.92 14.56
C GLU A 90 9.88 -18.83 13.61
N LEU A 91 8.54 -18.73 13.54
CA LEU A 91 7.87 -17.79 12.66
C LEU A 91 8.02 -16.35 13.16
N LYS A 92 8.34 -15.44 12.23
CA LYS A 92 8.33 -13.99 12.50
C LYS A 92 6.92 -13.41 12.70
N SER A 93 5.89 -14.13 12.25
CA SER A 93 4.50 -13.73 12.49
C SER A 93 4.15 -13.91 13.96
N SER A 94 3.37 -12.97 14.50
CA SER A 94 2.86 -13.04 15.86
C SER A 94 1.69 -14.02 16.00
N VAL A 95 0.97 -14.29 14.90
CA VAL A 95 -0.18 -15.22 14.81
C VAL A 95 -0.04 -16.05 13.54
N ALA A 96 -0.38 -17.33 13.61
CA ALA A 96 -0.45 -18.23 12.46
C ALA A 96 -1.44 -19.37 12.73
N LEU A 97 -2.08 -19.84 11.66
CA LEU A 97 -3.00 -20.98 11.67
C LEU A 97 -2.85 -21.71 10.34
N VAL A 98 -2.69 -23.04 10.40
CA VAL A 98 -2.65 -23.92 9.22
C VAL A 98 -3.68 -25.01 9.45
N VAL A 99 -4.58 -25.16 8.49
CA VAL A 99 -5.67 -26.13 8.50
C VAL A 99 -5.66 -26.89 7.19
N ASP A 100 -5.90 -28.20 7.25
CA ASP A 100 -6.17 -29.03 6.08
C ASP A 100 -7.60 -28.77 5.58
N GLN A 101 -7.76 -28.44 4.29
CA GLN A 101 -9.05 -28.01 3.73
C GLN A 101 -10.06 -29.14 3.52
N ASP A 102 -9.59 -30.38 3.41
CA ASP A 102 -10.46 -31.54 3.16
C ASP A 102 -10.93 -32.19 4.46
N THR A 103 -10.06 -32.16 5.49
CA THR A 103 -10.30 -32.83 6.78
C THR A 103 -10.60 -31.87 7.94
N ASP A 104 -10.43 -30.57 7.74
CA ASP A 104 -10.50 -29.53 8.78
C ASP A 104 -9.52 -29.74 9.96
N GLU A 105 -8.47 -30.55 9.76
CA GLU A 105 -7.47 -30.80 10.80
C GLU A 105 -6.54 -29.59 10.98
N VAL A 106 -6.35 -29.13 12.22
CA VAL A 106 -5.40 -28.05 12.55
C VAL A 106 -3.99 -28.62 12.62
N LEU A 107 -3.22 -28.40 11.56
CA LEU A 107 -1.83 -28.87 11.45
C LEU A 107 -0.86 -28.00 12.25
N PHE A 108 -1.17 -26.71 12.42
CA PHE A 108 -0.35 -25.79 13.20
C PHE A 108 -1.17 -24.60 13.70
N SER A 109 -0.89 -24.16 14.92
CA SER A 109 -1.55 -23.00 15.53
C SER A 109 -0.59 -22.24 16.43
N LYS A 110 -0.53 -20.91 16.24
CA LYS A 110 0.21 -19.96 17.07
C LYS A 110 -0.70 -18.77 17.35
N ASN A 111 -1.09 -18.61 18.61
CA ASN A 111 -1.94 -17.51 19.08
C ASN A 111 -3.22 -17.31 18.24
N SER A 112 -3.83 -18.39 17.76
CA SER A 112 -4.97 -18.34 16.82
C SER A 112 -6.20 -17.61 17.35
N GLY A 113 -6.38 -17.54 18.66
CA GLY A 113 -7.48 -16.81 19.31
C GLY A 113 -7.24 -15.31 19.50
N ALA A 114 -6.11 -14.75 19.05
CA ALA A 114 -5.79 -13.34 19.24
C ALA A 114 -6.62 -12.43 18.32
N VAL A 115 -7.23 -11.39 18.89
CA VAL A 115 -8.02 -10.39 18.14
C VAL A 115 -7.11 -9.23 17.73
N LEU A 116 -6.82 -9.14 16.42
CA LEU A 116 -5.91 -8.14 15.85
C LEU A 116 -6.47 -7.58 14.52
N PRO A 117 -6.04 -6.39 14.08
CA PRO A 117 -6.35 -5.90 12.74
C PRO A 117 -5.79 -6.85 11.67
N ILE A 118 -6.68 -7.49 10.90
CA ILE A 118 -6.32 -8.44 9.82
C ILE A 118 -6.12 -7.76 8.44
N ALA A 119 -6.23 -6.43 8.41
CA ALA A 119 -6.11 -5.60 7.21
C ALA A 119 -6.96 -6.16 6.04
N SER A 120 -6.34 -6.35 4.87
CA SER A 120 -7.01 -6.71 3.63
C SER A 120 -7.60 -8.12 3.58
N ILE A 121 -7.35 -8.99 4.56
CA ILE A 121 -8.05 -10.28 4.67
C ILE A 121 -9.57 -10.06 4.84
N THR A 122 -9.96 -8.94 5.44
CA THR A 122 -11.38 -8.52 5.59
C THR A 122 -12.13 -8.51 4.26
N LYS A 123 -11.44 -8.29 3.12
CA LYS A 123 -12.07 -8.29 1.79
C LYS A 123 -12.68 -9.64 1.42
N LEU A 124 -12.15 -10.76 1.94
CA LEU A 124 -12.74 -12.09 1.73
C LEU A 124 -14.15 -12.18 2.30
N MET A 125 -14.37 -11.62 3.49
CA MET A 125 -15.70 -11.57 4.10
C MET A 125 -16.65 -10.70 3.27
N THR A 126 -16.17 -9.56 2.75
CA THR A 126 -16.98 -8.73 1.85
C THR A 126 -17.37 -9.49 0.58
N ALA A 127 -16.44 -10.21 -0.05
CA ALA A 127 -16.73 -11.01 -1.23
C ALA A 127 -17.75 -12.13 -0.95
N LEU A 128 -17.60 -12.82 0.19
CA LEU A 128 -18.53 -13.86 0.64
C LEU A 128 -19.94 -13.30 0.84
N VAL A 129 -20.08 -12.20 1.59
CA VAL A 129 -21.40 -11.58 1.84
C VAL A 129 -22.07 -11.10 0.54
N VAL A 130 -21.30 -10.52 -0.40
CA VAL A 130 -21.86 -10.05 -1.67
C VAL A 130 -22.31 -11.21 -2.56
N THR A 131 -21.57 -12.31 -2.59
CA THR A 131 -21.92 -13.50 -3.39
C THR A 131 -23.07 -14.28 -2.78
N GLU A 132 -23.10 -14.45 -1.46
CA GLU A 132 -24.23 -15.09 -0.74
C GLU A 132 -25.52 -14.29 -0.83
N ALA A 133 -25.44 -12.96 -0.97
CA ALA A 133 -26.61 -12.10 -1.19
C ALA A 133 -27.30 -12.34 -2.56
N GLY A 134 -26.71 -13.14 -3.46
CA GLY A 134 -27.31 -13.50 -4.75
C GLY A 134 -27.48 -12.32 -5.72
N GLN A 135 -26.73 -11.23 -5.52
CA GLN A 135 -26.77 -10.08 -6.41
C GLN A 135 -26.14 -10.43 -7.76
N SER A 136 -26.68 -9.88 -8.85
CA SER A 136 -26.15 -10.13 -10.19
C SER A 136 -24.70 -9.64 -10.29
N LEU A 137 -23.81 -10.53 -10.73
CA LEU A 137 -22.40 -10.20 -10.96
C LEU A 137 -22.21 -9.32 -12.21
N ASP A 138 -23.16 -9.35 -13.14
CA ASP A 138 -23.14 -8.57 -14.39
C ASP A 138 -23.70 -7.15 -14.20
N GLU A 139 -24.18 -6.81 -12.99
CA GLU A 139 -24.66 -5.47 -12.68
C GLU A 139 -23.52 -4.44 -12.81
N MET A 140 -23.76 -3.41 -13.63
CA MET A 140 -22.82 -2.31 -13.80
C MET A 140 -22.90 -1.36 -12.61
N LEU A 141 -21.78 -1.25 -11.89
CA LEU A 141 -21.62 -0.36 -10.75
C LEU A 141 -20.73 0.83 -11.14
N THR A 142 -21.10 2.02 -10.67
CA THR A 142 -20.32 3.25 -10.91
C THR A 142 -19.54 3.62 -9.67
N VAL A 143 -18.23 3.81 -9.80
CA VAL A 143 -17.38 4.28 -8.70
C VAL A 143 -17.68 5.74 -8.41
N SER A 144 -18.14 6.05 -7.22
CA SER A 144 -18.38 7.42 -6.75
C SER A 144 -17.11 8.07 -6.20
N GLN A 145 -17.15 9.39 -5.97
CA GLN A 145 -16.05 10.10 -5.31
C GLN A 145 -15.87 9.64 -3.85
N ASP A 146 -16.96 9.24 -3.20
CA ASP A 146 -16.97 8.81 -1.81
C ASP A 146 -16.27 7.46 -1.66
N ASP A 147 -16.45 6.55 -2.62
CA ASP A 147 -15.78 5.23 -2.62
C ASP A 147 -14.25 5.35 -2.67
N VAL A 148 -13.73 6.34 -3.40
CA VAL A 148 -12.28 6.62 -3.50
C VAL A 148 -11.75 7.24 -2.20
N SER A 149 -12.59 7.99 -1.50
CA SER A 149 -12.20 8.79 -0.33
C SER A 149 -12.46 8.07 1.00
N ALA A 150 -13.22 6.97 0.98
CA ALA A 150 -13.69 6.27 2.18
C ALA A 150 -12.59 5.55 2.99
N THR A 151 -11.48 5.17 2.36
CA THR A 151 -10.46 4.35 3.03
C THR A 151 -9.21 5.15 3.39
N ALA A 152 -9.07 5.52 4.65
CA ALA A 152 -7.85 6.17 5.15
C ALA A 152 -6.65 5.19 5.08
N GLY A 153 -5.60 5.58 4.35
CA GLY A 153 -4.35 4.81 4.25
C GLY A 153 -4.25 3.83 3.09
N SER A 154 -5.30 3.67 2.27
CA SER A 154 -5.23 2.94 0.99
C SER A 154 -5.78 3.81 -0.15
N SER A 155 -5.00 4.02 -1.21
CA SER A 155 -5.43 4.80 -2.37
C SER A 155 -5.97 3.88 -3.46
N SER A 156 -7.25 4.02 -3.81
CA SER A 156 -7.81 3.37 -5.00
C SER A 156 -7.17 3.96 -6.27
N ARG A 157 -6.88 3.09 -7.25
CA ARG A 157 -6.42 3.49 -8.59
C ARG A 157 -7.58 3.75 -9.57
N LEU A 158 -8.81 3.43 -9.15
CA LEU A 158 -10.01 3.66 -9.96
C LEU A 158 -10.37 5.14 -9.94
N ARG A 159 -10.71 5.68 -11.12
CA ARG A 159 -11.17 7.07 -11.24
C ARG A 159 -12.67 7.12 -10.92
N PRO A 160 -13.16 8.17 -10.24
CA PRO A 160 -14.59 8.42 -10.11
C PRO A 160 -15.28 8.43 -11.49
N GLY A 161 -16.47 7.85 -11.59
CA GLY A 161 -17.20 7.65 -12.84
C GLY A 161 -16.78 6.42 -13.64
N THR A 162 -15.78 5.64 -13.18
CA THR A 162 -15.48 4.33 -13.78
C THR A 162 -16.66 3.40 -13.57
N GLN A 163 -17.07 2.71 -14.64
CA GLN A 163 -18.12 1.70 -14.61
C GLN A 163 -17.51 0.32 -14.80
N LEU A 164 -17.81 -0.60 -13.89
CA LEU A 164 -17.37 -2.00 -13.94
C LEU A 164 -18.53 -2.88 -13.50
N SER A 165 -18.57 -4.10 -14.02
CA SER A 165 -19.47 -5.11 -13.47
C SER A 165 -19.10 -5.41 -12.01
N ARG A 166 -20.08 -5.82 -11.22
CA ARG A 166 -19.85 -6.27 -9.83
C ARG A 166 -18.80 -7.38 -9.76
N GLY A 167 -18.82 -8.31 -10.70
CA GLY A 167 -17.81 -9.38 -10.82
C GLY A 167 -16.40 -8.82 -11.01
N GLU A 168 -16.22 -7.84 -11.90
CA GLU A 168 -14.92 -7.18 -12.10
C GLU A 168 -14.47 -6.40 -10.86
N MET A 169 -15.39 -5.72 -10.17
CA MET A 169 -15.06 -5.02 -8.92
C MET A 169 -14.57 -5.99 -7.84
N LEU A 170 -15.25 -7.12 -7.66
CA LEU A 170 -14.84 -8.17 -6.72
C LEU A 170 -13.47 -8.75 -7.11
N HIS A 171 -13.26 -9.01 -8.40
CA HIS A 171 -12.00 -9.55 -8.89
C HIS A 171 -10.83 -8.58 -8.61
N LEU A 172 -11.00 -7.30 -8.90
CA LEU A 172 -10.01 -6.27 -8.59
C LEU A 172 -9.72 -6.17 -7.09
N ALA A 173 -10.76 -6.23 -6.24
CA ALA A 173 -10.61 -6.17 -4.80
C ALA A 173 -9.79 -7.35 -4.24
N LEU A 174 -9.91 -8.54 -4.83
CA LEU A 174 -9.21 -9.75 -4.40
C LEU A 174 -7.81 -9.90 -5.03
N MET A 175 -7.58 -9.42 -6.25
CA MET A 175 -6.27 -9.46 -6.92
C MET A 175 -5.32 -8.35 -6.45
N SER A 176 -5.85 -7.13 -6.26
CA SER A 176 -5.07 -5.92 -5.99
C SER A 176 -5.49 -5.34 -4.64
N SER A 177 -4.98 -5.95 -3.57
CA SER A 177 -5.33 -5.62 -2.18
C SER A 177 -4.71 -4.31 -1.68
#